data_AF-A0A2M7PUS2-F1
#
_entry.id   AF-A0A2M7PUS2-F1
#
_cell.length_a   1.000
_cell.length_b   1.000
_cell.length_c   1.000
_cell.angle_alpha   90.00
_cell.angle_beta   90.00
_cell.angle_gamma   90.00
#
_symmetry.space_group_name_H-M   'P 1'
#
loop_
_entity.id
_entity.type
_entity.pdbx_description
1 polymer ?
#
loop_
_entity_poly.entity_id
_entity_poly.type
_entity_poly.pdbx_seq_one_letter_code
_entity_poly.pdbx_strand_id
1 'polypeptide(L)'
;MLISDLITSRHNPKIKHLLQLQKSQVRTSDKLFVIEGLKEIEKAVSVGYLIHSVFFCAKLISPLHLAKLLHSQMDYPVYEVSHEVYEKIAYRENSGGVVVVAQSKTHSPEKITLASNPLYLVIEGIEKPGNLGAIYR
;
A
#
# COMPACT_ATOMS: atom_id res chain seq x y z
N MET A 1 18.80 5.73 2.30
CA MET A 1 17.91 5.53 1.14
C MET A 1 18.75 5.07 -0.03
N LEU A 2 18.74 3.78 -0.34
CA LEU A 2 19.32 3.26 -1.58
C LEU A 2 18.18 3.09 -2.57
N ILE A 3 18.03 4.06 -3.48
CA ILE A 3 17.14 3.91 -4.63
C ILE A 3 17.83 2.92 -5.57
N SER A 4 17.16 1.81 -5.85
CA SER A 4 17.61 0.86 -6.89
C SER A 4 17.32 1.37 -8.31
N ASP A 5 17.89 0.71 -9.31
CA ASP A 5 17.79 1.09 -10.73
C ASP A 5 16.36 1.41 -11.20
N LEU A 6 16.26 2.42 -12.07
CA LEU A 6 15.02 2.87 -12.69
C LEU A 6 14.33 1.74 -13.47
N ILE A 7 13.09 1.42 -13.08
CA ILE A 7 12.25 0.46 -13.80
C ILE A 7 11.44 1.18 -14.88
N THR A 8 11.83 0.97 -16.12
CA THR A 8 11.13 1.50 -17.31
C THR A 8 10.22 0.48 -17.98
N SER A 9 10.48 -0.82 -17.80
CA SER A 9 9.71 -1.87 -18.47
C SER A 9 8.42 -2.23 -17.73
N ARG A 10 7.29 -2.12 -18.43
CA ARG A 10 5.97 -2.60 -17.99
C ARG A 10 5.89 -4.12 -17.81
N HIS A 11 6.86 -4.86 -18.34
CA HIS A 11 6.96 -6.32 -18.21
C HIS A 11 7.92 -6.78 -17.12
N ASN A 12 8.54 -5.84 -16.38
CA ASN A 12 9.41 -6.15 -15.27
C ASN A 12 8.69 -7.09 -14.26
N PRO A 13 9.34 -8.17 -13.79
CA PRO A 13 8.73 -9.13 -12.87
C PRO A 13 8.13 -8.49 -11.61
N LYS A 14 8.77 -7.46 -11.05
CA LYS A 14 8.29 -6.74 -9.86
C LYS A 14 6.98 -6.00 -10.15
N ILE A 15 6.88 -5.37 -11.31
CA ILE A 15 5.67 -4.68 -11.76
C ILE A 15 4.55 -5.68 -12.02
N LYS A 16 4.85 -6.82 -12.64
CA LYS A 16 3.88 -7.91 -12.83
C LYS A 16 3.36 -8.43 -11.48
N HIS A 17 4.23 -8.65 -10.52
CA HIS A 17 3.88 -9.12 -9.18
C HIS A 17 3.01 -8.11 -8.43
N LEU A 18 3.38 -6.83 -8.43
CA LEU A 18 2.57 -5.74 -7.86
C LEU A 18 1.14 -5.76 -8.41
N LEU A 19 0.98 -5.89 -9.73
CA LEU A 19 -0.34 -5.97 -10.36
C LEU A 19 -1.12 -7.23 -9.97
N GLN A 20 -0.45 -8.36 -9.74
CA GLN A 20 -1.11 -9.58 -9.27
C GLN A 20 -1.67 -9.43 -7.84
N LEU A 21 -1.11 -8.55 -7.00
CA LEU A 21 -1.63 -8.25 -5.66
C LEU A 21 -3.02 -7.60 -5.67
N GLN A 22 -3.57 -7.25 -6.84
CA GLN A 22 -4.99 -6.90 -6.97
C GLN A 22 -5.92 -8.11 -6.78
N LYS A 23 -5.42 -9.32 -6.96
CA LYS A 23 -6.17 -10.56 -6.75
C LYS A 23 -6.12 -10.98 -5.28
N SER A 24 -7.29 -11.28 -4.70
CA SER A 24 -7.41 -11.70 -3.30
C SER A 24 -6.54 -12.91 -2.97
N GLN A 25 -6.55 -13.93 -3.84
CA GLN A 25 -5.75 -15.15 -3.66
C GLN A 25 -4.25 -14.85 -3.49
N VAL A 26 -3.71 -13.94 -4.31
CA VAL A 26 -2.28 -13.58 -4.28
C VAL A 26 -1.96 -12.77 -3.02
N ARG A 27 -2.83 -11.83 -2.61
CA ARG A 27 -2.65 -11.10 -1.34
C ARG A 27 -2.60 -12.05 -0.14
N THR A 28 -3.47 -13.05 -0.13
CA THR A 28 -3.55 -14.03 0.96
C THR A 28 -2.35 -14.96 0.97
N SER A 29 -1.92 -15.49 -0.19
CA SER A 29 -0.74 -16.37 -0.27
C SER A 29 0.53 -15.64 0.13
N ASP A 30 0.69 -14.42 -0.37
CA ASP A 30 1.93 -13.66 -0.20
C ASP A 30 1.97 -12.91 1.13
N LYS A 31 0.81 -12.78 1.79
CA LYS A 31 0.59 -11.93 2.97
C LYS A 31 1.02 -10.48 2.71
N LEU A 32 0.74 -10.00 1.51
CA LEU A 32 1.06 -8.65 1.06
C LEU A 32 -0.19 -7.95 0.52
N PHE A 33 -0.19 -6.63 0.57
CA PHE A 33 -1.21 -5.81 -0.08
C PHE A 33 -0.62 -4.48 -0.57
N VAL A 34 -1.34 -3.85 -1.49
CA VAL A 34 -0.97 -2.57 -2.10
C VAL A 34 -1.66 -1.43 -1.35
N ILE A 35 -0.91 -0.37 -1.08
CA ILE A 35 -1.39 0.89 -0.52
C ILE A 35 -1.08 1.99 -1.53
N GLU A 36 -2.09 2.77 -1.87
CA GLU A 36 -2.02 3.86 -2.82
C GLU A 36 -2.70 5.09 -2.22
N GLY A 37 -2.13 6.27 -2.50
CA GLY A 37 -2.57 7.54 -1.93
C GLY A 37 -1.69 8.00 -0.77
N LEU A 38 -1.29 9.28 -0.79
CA LEU A 38 -0.37 9.84 0.20
C LEU A 38 -0.93 9.74 1.63
N LYS A 39 -2.22 10.02 1.81
CA LYS A 39 -2.88 9.98 3.12
C LYS A 39 -2.97 8.56 3.67
N GLU A 40 -3.31 7.60 2.81
CA GLU A 40 -3.40 6.19 3.15
C GLU A 40 -2.03 5.62 3.52
N ILE A 41 -0.98 5.98 2.77
CA ILE A 41 0.41 5.60 3.07
C ILE A 41 0.87 6.21 4.40
N GLU A 42 0.66 7.51 4.62
CA GLU A 42 1.01 8.17 5.88
C GLU A 42 0.30 7.53 7.08
N LYS A 43 -0.99 7.22 6.93
CA LYS A 43 -1.76 6.52 7.98
C LYS A 43 -1.20 5.12 8.24
N ALA A 44 -0.87 4.36 7.19
CA ALA A 44 -0.30 3.02 7.35
C ALA A 44 1.05 3.05 8.06
N VAL A 45 1.93 3.99 7.71
CA VAL A 45 3.24 4.17 8.33
C VAL A 45 3.09 4.59 9.79
N SER A 46 2.23 5.56 10.10
CA SER A 46 2.03 6.06 11.48
C SER A 46 1.47 5.00 12.43
N VAL A 47 0.70 4.02 11.95
CA VAL A 47 0.21 2.88 12.76
C VAL A 47 1.10 1.64 12.67
N GLY A 48 2.32 1.79 12.14
CA GLY A 48 3.34 0.75 12.14
C GLY A 48 3.03 -0.45 11.25
N TYR A 49 2.50 -0.23 10.04
CA TYR A 49 2.55 -1.28 9.01
C TYR A 49 3.98 -1.48 8.52
N LEU A 50 4.39 -2.74 8.36
CA LEU A 50 5.69 -3.08 7.82
C LEU A 50 5.68 -2.95 6.31
N ILE A 51 6.48 -2.03 5.78
CA ILE A 51 6.64 -1.85 4.34
C ILE A 51 7.53 -2.97 3.80
N HIS A 52 7.08 -3.59 2.70
CA HIS A 52 7.83 -4.59 1.96
C HIS A 52 8.63 -3.95 0.82
N SER A 53 8.03 -3.04 0.05
CA SER A 53 8.70 -2.36 -1.06
C SER A 53 7.96 -1.10 -1.48
N VAL A 54 8.68 -0.15 -2.08
CA VAL A 54 8.13 1.12 -2.56
C VAL A 54 8.43 1.31 -4.04
N PHE A 55 7.45 1.79 -4.79
CA PHE A 55 7.58 2.18 -6.19
C PHE A 55 7.17 3.65 -6.32
N PHE A 56 8.06 4.51 -6.82
CA PHE A 56 7.78 5.94 -6.94
C PHE A 56 8.20 6.50 -8.29
N CYS A 57 7.50 7.53 -8.76
CA CYS A 57 7.81 8.25 -9.99
C CYS A 57 8.42 9.62 -9.64
N ALA A 58 9.70 9.84 -9.94
CA ALA A 58 10.40 11.08 -9.63
C ALA A 58 9.81 12.33 -10.32
N LYS A 59 9.03 12.14 -11.39
CA LYS A 59 8.28 13.24 -12.04
C LYS A 59 7.08 13.74 -11.24
N LEU A 60 6.55 12.91 -10.33
CA LEU A 60 5.31 13.18 -9.59
C LEU A 60 5.55 13.43 -8.10
N ILE A 61 6.59 12.84 -7.52
CA ILE A 61 6.98 13.03 -6.12
C ILE A 61 8.50 13.13 -5.98
N SER A 62 8.96 14.11 -5.21
CA SER A 62 10.39 14.28 -4.95
C SER A 62 10.89 13.22 -3.96
N PRO A 63 12.16 12.76 -4.08
CA PRO A 63 12.76 11.86 -3.09
C PRO A 63 12.69 12.39 -1.65
N LEU A 64 12.78 13.71 -1.46
CA LEU A 64 12.66 14.33 -0.15
C LEU A 64 11.25 14.20 0.43
N HIS A 65 10.21 14.42 -0.38
CA HIS A 65 8.81 14.22 0.06
C HIS A 65 8.54 12.74 0.35
N LEU A 66 9.06 11.84 -0.47
CA LEU A 66 8.97 10.41 -0.23
C LEU A 66 9.61 10.00 1.10
N ALA A 67 10.83 10.49 1.38
CA ALA A 67 11.53 10.18 2.63
C ALA A 67 10.77 10.67 3.87
N LYS A 68 10.15 11.86 3.79
CA LYS A 68 9.28 12.39 4.85
C LYS A 68 8.04 11.53 5.06
N LEU A 69 7.34 11.18 3.97
CA LEU A 69 6.15 10.34 3.99
C LEU A 69 6.40 8.98 4.67
N LEU A 70 7.60 8.43 4.46
CA LEU A 70 7.99 7.10 4.93
C LEU A 70 8.75 7.12 6.27
N HIS A 71 8.76 8.26 6.98
CA HIS A 71 9.47 8.45 8.26
C HIS A 71 10.96 8.06 8.23
N SER A 72 11.62 8.17 7.07
CA SER A 72 13.06 7.95 6.85
C SER A 72 13.64 6.57 7.20
N GLN A 73 12.87 5.64 7.80
CA GLN A 73 13.28 4.24 8.02
C GLN A 73 13.01 3.44 6.75
N MET A 74 14.04 3.19 5.95
CA MET A 74 13.93 2.50 4.66
C MET A 74 14.85 1.27 4.62
N ASP A 75 14.48 0.26 5.41
CA ASP A 75 15.13 -1.07 5.41
C ASP A 75 14.53 -2.00 4.36
N TYR A 76 13.83 -1.42 3.38
CA TYR A 76 13.14 -2.10 2.30
C TYR A 76 13.52 -1.49 0.96
N PRO A 77 13.39 -2.26 -0.15
CA PRO A 77 13.75 -1.77 -1.47
C PRO A 77 12.82 -0.66 -1.95
N VAL A 78 13.44 0.37 -2.53
CA VAL A 78 12.78 1.52 -3.15
C VAL A 78 13.15 1.56 -4.62
N TYR A 79 12.14 1.46 -5.48
CA TYR A 79 12.28 1.42 -6.92
C TYR A 79 11.77 2.74 -7.51
N GLU A 80 12.65 3.47 -8.20
CA GLU A 80 12.18 4.50 -9.10
C GLU A 80 11.55 3.85 -10.33
N VAL A 81 10.40 4.36 -10.77
CA VAL A 81 9.71 3.88 -11.98
C VAL A 81 9.51 5.02 -12.96
N SER A 82 9.53 4.69 -14.26
CA SER A 82 9.12 5.65 -15.28
C SER A 82 7.64 6.04 -15.13
N HIS A 83 7.25 7.19 -15.71
CA HIS A 83 5.86 7.64 -15.70
C HIS A 83 4.89 6.61 -16.29
N GLU A 84 5.25 6.00 -17.42
CA GLU A 84 4.41 5.00 -18.08
C GLU A 84 4.22 3.72 -17.22
N VAL A 85 5.26 3.33 -16.47
CA VAL A 85 5.16 2.25 -15.50
C VAL A 85 4.28 2.65 -14.33
N TYR A 86 4.43 3.88 -13.83
CA TYR A 86 3.60 4.40 -12.74
C TYR A 86 2.11 4.41 -13.12
N GLU A 87 1.76 4.95 -14.28
CA GLU A 87 0.38 4.96 -14.81
C GLU A 87 -0.22 3.55 -14.92
N LYS A 88 0.61 2.53 -15.16
CA LYS A 88 0.16 1.15 -15.19
C LYS A 88 -0.18 0.59 -13.80
N ILE A 89 0.58 0.96 -12.77
CA ILE A 89 0.46 0.38 -11.43
C ILE A 89 -0.46 1.16 -10.50
N ALA A 90 -0.64 2.46 -10.75
CA ALA A 90 -1.60 3.30 -10.05
C ALA A 90 -3.03 2.89 -10.46
N TYR A 91 -3.87 2.61 -9.47
CA TYR A 91 -5.28 2.30 -9.69
C TYR A 91 -6.12 3.57 -9.92
N ARG A 92 -5.71 4.70 -9.34
CA ARG A 92 -6.40 5.99 -9.49
C ARG A 92 -5.53 7.01 -10.20
N GLU A 93 -6.15 7.87 -10.99
CA GLU A 93 -5.50 9.09 -11.46
C GLU A 93 -5.13 9.97 -10.25
N ASN A 94 -3.94 10.58 -10.28
CA ASN A 94 -3.42 11.49 -9.24
C ASN A 94 -3.18 10.88 -7.84
N SER A 95 -2.82 9.61 -7.73
CA SER A 95 -2.47 8.94 -6.46
C SER A 95 -1.19 9.41 -5.75
N GLY A 96 -0.56 10.48 -6.23
CA GLY A 96 0.54 11.16 -5.54
C GLY A 96 1.94 10.63 -5.86
N GLY A 97 2.10 9.85 -6.93
CA GLY A 97 3.41 9.46 -7.46
C GLY A 97 4.09 8.31 -6.74
N VAL A 98 3.40 7.61 -5.82
CA VAL A 98 3.95 6.51 -5.03
C VAL A 98 2.93 5.38 -4.83
N VAL A 99 3.42 4.15 -4.93
CA VAL A 99 2.69 2.93 -4.60
C VAL A 99 3.53 2.11 -3.63
N VAL A 100 2.93 1.70 -2.52
CA VAL A 100 3.60 0.94 -1.45
C VAL A 100 3.04 -0.47 -1.39
N VAL A 101 3.92 -1.46 -1.25
CA VAL A 101 3.54 -2.82 -0.89
C VAL A 101 3.88 -3.01 0.58
N ALA A 102 2.91 -3.45 1.37
CA ALA A 102 3.06 -3.66 2.81
C ALA A 102 2.65 -5.07 3.22
N GLN A 103 3.13 -5.51 4.38
CA GLN A 103 2.75 -6.79 4.96
C GLN A 103 1.34 -6.73 5.55
N SER A 104 0.51 -7.70 5.18
CA SER A 104 -0.83 -7.88 5.73
C SER A 104 -0.74 -8.30 7.21
N LYS A 105 -1.55 -7.68 8.07
CA LYS A 105 -1.73 -8.12 9.45
C LYS A 105 -2.80 -9.21 9.51
N THR A 106 -2.57 -10.26 10.28
CA THR A 106 -3.59 -11.28 10.56
C THR A 106 -4.45 -10.80 11.71
N HIS A 107 -5.71 -10.49 11.42
CA HIS A 107 -6.72 -10.19 12.43
C HIS A 107 -7.56 -11.45 12.68
N SER A 108 -7.80 -11.78 13.95
CA SER A 108 -8.80 -12.80 14.30
C SER A 108 -9.58 -12.36 15.53
N PRO A 109 -10.87 -12.76 15.65
CA PRO A 109 -11.73 -12.36 16.77
C PRO A 109 -11.13 -12.71 18.13
N GLU A 110 -10.41 -13.83 18.23
CA GLU A 110 -9.80 -14.32 19.47
C GLU A 110 -8.68 -13.40 19.99
N LYS A 111 -8.12 -12.54 19.13
CA LYS A 111 -7.07 -11.57 19.49
C LYS A 111 -7.62 -10.20 19.88
N ILE A 112 -8.93 -9.99 19.83
CA ILE A 112 -9.55 -8.71 20.16
C ILE A 112 -9.58 -8.57 21.68
N THR A 113 -8.85 -7.56 22.19
CA THR A 113 -8.98 -7.15 23.60
C THR A 113 -10.13 -6.17 23.72
N LEU A 114 -11.14 -6.52 24.52
CA LEU A 114 -12.31 -5.66 24.72
C LEU A 114 -11.97 -4.56 25.74
N ALA A 115 -12.28 -3.31 25.40
CA ALA A 115 -12.21 -2.20 26.34
C ALA A 115 -13.35 -2.29 27.38
N SER A 116 -13.26 -1.54 28.48
CA SER A 116 -14.27 -1.55 29.55
C SER A 116 -15.65 -1.02 29.12
N ASN A 117 -15.71 -0.12 28.13
CA ASN A 117 -16.95 0.39 27.54
C ASN A 117 -16.79 0.52 26.01
N PRO A 118 -16.91 -0.58 25.26
CA PRO A 118 -16.64 -0.58 23.84
C PRO A 118 -17.90 -0.27 23.01
N LEU A 119 -17.71 0.40 21.87
CA LEU A 119 -18.70 0.48 20.80
C LEU A 119 -18.29 -0.47 19.66
N TYR A 120 -19.12 -1.47 19.37
CA TYR A 120 -18.89 -2.42 18.29
C TYR A 120 -19.88 -2.21 17.15
N LEU A 121 -19.37 -2.38 15.93
CA LEU A 121 -20.18 -2.44 14.72
C LEU A 121 -20.03 -3.84 14.11
N VAL A 122 -21.14 -4.58 14.04
CA VAL A 122 -21.22 -5.86 13.34
C VAL A 122 -21.83 -5.61 11.98
N ILE A 123 -21.13 -6.04 10.94
CA ILE A 123 -21.54 -5.83 9.56
C ILE A 123 -21.81 -7.19 8.92
N GLU A 124 -23.00 -7.37 8.38
CA GLU A 124 -23.43 -8.57 7.66
C GLU A 124 -23.79 -8.20 6.21
N GLY A 125 -23.44 -9.06 5.25
CA GLY A 125 -23.96 -8.94 3.87
C GLY A 125 -23.45 -7.75 3.05
N ILE A 126 -22.18 -7.32 3.21
CA ILE A 126 -21.61 -6.28 2.34
C ILE A 126 -21.35 -6.84 0.94
N GLU A 127 -22.00 -6.27 -0.07
CA GLU A 127 -21.83 -6.68 -1.47
C GLU A 127 -20.73 -5.91 -2.21
N LYS A 128 -20.54 -4.62 -1.88
CA LYS A 128 -19.61 -3.73 -2.58
C LYS A 128 -18.46 -3.29 -1.67
N PRO A 129 -17.18 -3.46 -2.06
CA PRO A 129 -16.03 -3.02 -1.26
C PRO A 129 -16.08 -1.53 -0.87
N GLY A 130 -16.65 -0.67 -1.73
CA GLY A 130 -16.81 0.76 -1.46
C GLY A 130 -17.70 1.08 -0.25
N ASN A 131 -18.71 0.25 0.03
CA ASN A 131 -19.61 0.45 1.17
C ASN A 131 -18.86 0.26 2.48
N LEU A 132 -18.04 -0.79 2.58
CA LEU A 132 -17.23 -1.05 3.76
C LEU A 132 -16.26 0.13 4.03
N GLY A 133 -15.62 0.64 2.98
CA GLY A 133 -14.75 1.81 3.11
C GLY A 133 -15.46 3.09 3.55
N ALA A 134 -16.75 3.26 3.22
CA ALA A 134 -17.54 4.39 3.68
C ALA A 134 -17.95 4.26 5.15
N ILE A 135 -18.29 3.05 5.60
CA ILE A 135 -18.64 2.75 6.99
C ILE A 135 -17.42 2.96 7.92
N TYR A 136 -16.21 2.65 7.46
CA TYR A 136 -14.98 2.85 8.22
C TYR A 136 -14.50 4.32 8.32
N ARG A 137 -15.09 5.25 7.56
CA ARG A 137 -14.74 6.67 7.58
C ARG A 137 -15.63 7.44 8.54
#